data_AF-A8LNV0-F1
#
_entry.id   AF-A8LNV0-F1
#
_cell.length_a   1.000
_cell.length_b   1.000
_cell.length_c   1.000
_cell.angle_alpha   90.00
_cell.angle_beta   90.00
_cell.angle_gamma   90.00
#
_symmetry.space_group_name_H-M   'P 1'
#
loop_
_entity.id
_entity.type
_entity.pdbx_description
1 polymer ?
#
loop_
_entity_poly.entity_id
_entity_poly.type
_entity_poly.pdbx_seq_one_letter_code
_entity_poly.pdbx_strand_id
1 'polypeptide(L)'
;MPSQFTIDILNEAREALPFDDTQDFDELARGLIAAPETLQIEAEAGGFTWELERFNFLKEGENFDSIHPSLERQARLTTQFGLYEVMEGIYQVSGYDLSNPTLIQTDSGWIAYDVLLSKETAEATMELVNQELGKRPIVAVIYSHSHADHFGGVRALVDDAAIEAGEVEIIAPEGFIEHAVSENVYAGNAMTRRRFYQYASLLPASPFGYVTKASARLPPAAPRA
;
A
#
# COMPACT_ATOMS: atom_id res chain seq x y z
N MET A 1 -29.85 4.39 -5.95
CA MET A 1 -29.69 5.47 -4.96
C MET A 1 -29.99 4.92 -3.57
N PRO A 2 -29.31 5.41 -2.52
CA PRO A 2 -29.53 5.02 -1.12
C PRO A 2 -30.97 5.27 -0.68
N SER A 3 -31.46 4.48 0.27
CA SER A 3 -32.79 4.69 0.87
C SER A 3 -32.78 5.85 1.86
N GLN A 4 -33.94 6.42 2.20
CA GLN A 4 -34.03 7.47 3.22
C GLN A 4 -33.45 7.00 4.56
N PHE A 5 -33.73 5.76 4.98
CA PHE A 5 -33.16 5.18 6.20
C PHE A 5 -31.62 5.13 6.18
N THR A 6 -31.03 4.86 5.02
CA THR A 6 -29.57 4.89 4.86
C THR A 6 -29.04 6.30 5.03
N ILE A 7 -29.66 7.27 4.36
CA ILE A 7 -29.27 8.68 4.44
C ILE A 7 -29.36 9.20 5.88
N ASP A 8 -30.43 8.85 6.60
CA ASP A 8 -30.61 9.25 8.00
C ASP A 8 -29.47 8.73 8.90
N ILE A 9 -29.08 7.46 8.75
CA ILE A 9 -27.94 6.86 9.47
C ILE A 9 -26.62 7.57 9.13
N LEU A 10 -26.41 7.91 7.85
CA LEU A 10 -25.20 8.61 7.42
C LEU A 10 -25.13 10.03 8.01
N ASN A 11 -26.25 10.75 8.05
CA ASN A 11 -26.35 12.07 8.65
C ASN A 11 -26.10 12.03 10.17
N GLU A 12 -26.68 11.07 10.88
CA GLU A 12 -26.41 10.86 12.30
C GLU A 12 -24.91 10.64 12.55
N ALA A 13 -24.25 9.82 11.72
CA ALA A 13 -22.81 9.61 11.83
C ALA A 13 -21.98 10.87 11.53
N ARG A 14 -22.41 11.74 10.60
CA ARG A 14 -21.76 13.03 10.30
C ARG A 14 -21.81 13.98 11.50
N GLU A 15 -22.91 13.98 12.25
CA GLU A 15 -23.08 14.83 13.43
C GLU A 15 -22.40 14.26 14.68
N ALA A 16 -22.35 12.93 14.83
CA ALA A 16 -21.87 12.29 16.06
C ALA A 16 -20.35 12.09 16.13
N LEU A 17 -19.65 12.05 14.99
CA LEU A 17 -18.21 11.77 14.93
C LEU A 17 -17.37 13.06 14.87
N PRO A 18 -16.14 13.06 15.41
CA PRO A 18 -15.31 14.25 15.51
C PRO A 18 -14.59 14.57 14.19
N PHE A 19 -15.31 14.98 13.15
CA PHE A 19 -14.70 15.31 11.84
C PHE A 19 -13.85 16.58 11.84
N ASP A 20 -14.03 17.45 12.83
CA ASP A 20 -13.18 18.62 13.04
C ASP A 20 -11.76 18.24 13.55
N ASP A 21 -11.56 17.00 14.00
CA ASP A 21 -10.24 16.47 14.31
C ASP A 21 -9.50 16.03 13.03
N THR A 22 -8.56 16.88 12.62
CA THR A 22 -7.75 16.69 11.42
C THR A 22 -6.36 16.15 11.71
N GLN A 23 -6.06 15.71 12.93
CA GLN A 23 -4.70 15.29 13.31
C GLN A 23 -4.11 14.23 12.35
N ASP A 24 -4.91 13.25 11.92
CA ASP A 24 -4.44 12.22 10.98
C ASP A 24 -3.98 12.81 9.63
N PHE A 25 -4.60 13.90 9.16
CA PHE A 25 -4.19 14.56 7.92
C PHE A 25 -2.89 15.34 8.10
N ASP A 26 -2.71 15.98 9.27
CA ASP A 26 -1.48 16.70 9.60
C ASP A 26 -0.30 15.73 9.76
N GLU A 27 -0.53 14.60 10.42
CA GLU A 27 0.47 13.53 10.57
C GLU A 27 0.83 12.90 9.24
N LEU A 28 -0.14 12.70 8.35
CA LEU A 28 0.09 12.16 7.01
C LEU A 28 0.85 13.12 6.10
N ALA A 29 0.71 14.44 6.28
CA ALA A 29 1.47 15.44 5.53
C ALA A 29 2.90 15.63 6.08
N ARG A 30 3.15 15.21 7.31
CA ARG A 30 4.43 15.45 8.00
C ARG A 30 5.56 14.66 7.34
N GLY A 31 6.66 15.36 7.06
CA GLY A 31 7.87 14.75 6.52
C GLY A 31 7.79 14.38 5.04
N LEU A 32 6.75 14.78 4.31
CA LEU A 32 6.67 14.56 2.87
C LEU A 32 7.86 15.20 2.16
N ILE A 33 8.66 14.38 1.47
CA ILE A 33 9.80 14.81 0.64
C ILE A 33 9.33 15.03 -0.78
N ALA A 34 8.69 14.01 -1.37
CA ALA A 34 8.26 14.02 -2.76
C ALA A 34 7.05 13.12 -2.97
N ALA A 35 6.14 13.54 -3.84
CA ALA A 35 5.06 12.73 -4.37
C ALA A 35 4.87 13.10 -5.85
N PRO A 36 4.80 12.12 -6.77
CA PRO A 36 4.47 12.44 -8.16
C PRO A 36 3.04 12.97 -8.29
N GLU A 37 2.75 13.68 -9.37
CA GLU A 37 1.39 14.22 -9.61
C GLU A 37 0.34 13.10 -9.74
N THR A 38 0.76 11.97 -10.31
CA THR A 38 -0.03 10.76 -10.57
C THR A 38 0.76 9.53 -10.15
N LEU A 39 0.07 8.46 -9.76
CA LEU A 39 0.70 7.19 -9.39
C LEU A 39 0.10 6.03 -10.17
N GLN A 40 0.80 5.68 -11.25
CA GLN A 40 0.52 4.55 -12.11
C GLN A 40 1.78 3.70 -12.24
N ILE A 41 1.67 2.43 -11.87
CA ILE A 41 2.75 1.45 -11.95
C ILE A 41 2.29 0.40 -12.93
N GLU A 42 2.95 0.33 -14.09
CA GLU A 42 2.61 -0.60 -15.16
C GLU A 42 2.98 -2.05 -14.78
N ALA A 43 2.19 -3.00 -15.27
CA ALA A 43 2.52 -4.42 -15.15
C ALA A 43 3.33 -4.89 -16.37
N GLU A 44 4.29 -5.80 -16.18
CA GLU A 44 5.06 -6.39 -17.30
C GLU A 44 4.15 -7.06 -18.35
N ALA A 45 3.03 -7.63 -17.90
CA ALA A 45 2.03 -8.28 -18.76
C ALA A 45 1.04 -7.31 -19.44
N GLY A 46 1.21 -6.00 -19.25
CA GLY A 46 0.31 -4.95 -19.69
C GLY A 46 -0.80 -4.62 -18.69
N GLY A 47 -1.31 -3.39 -18.76
CA GLY A 47 -2.18 -2.81 -17.73
C GLY A 47 -1.38 -2.24 -16.56
N PHE A 48 -2.01 -2.13 -15.40
CA PHE A 48 -1.39 -1.54 -14.21
C PHE A 48 -1.30 -2.57 -13.09
N THR A 49 -0.14 -2.63 -12.44
CA THR A 49 0.03 -3.27 -11.14
C THR A 49 -0.55 -2.40 -10.03
N TRP A 50 -0.44 -1.08 -10.16
CA TRP A 50 -1.02 -0.12 -9.21
C TRP A 50 -1.49 1.15 -9.94
N GLU A 51 -2.65 1.67 -9.56
CA GLU A 51 -3.23 2.89 -10.16
C GLU A 51 -4.11 3.59 -9.12
N LEU A 52 -3.79 4.85 -8.79
CA LEU A 52 -4.56 5.62 -7.82
C LEU A 52 -5.61 6.53 -8.46
N GLU A 53 -5.48 6.86 -9.75
CA GLU A 53 -6.36 7.77 -10.47
C GLU A 53 -7.80 7.26 -10.56
N ARG A 54 -8.00 5.93 -10.52
CA ARG A 54 -9.34 5.31 -10.40
C ARG A 54 -10.12 5.75 -9.16
N PHE A 55 -9.48 6.42 -8.21
CA PHE A 55 -10.10 6.99 -7.00
C PHE A 55 -10.26 8.51 -7.03
N ASN A 56 -10.06 9.16 -8.18
CA ASN A 56 -10.23 10.61 -8.33
C ASN A 56 -11.64 11.10 -7.95
N PHE A 57 -12.66 10.24 -7.98
CA PHE A 57 -13.99 10.58 -7.47
C PHE A 57 -13.96 11.06 -6.01
N LEU A 58 -13.01 10.57 -5.18
CA LEU A 58 -12.83 11.06 -3.81
C LEU A 58 -12.27 12.48 -3.78
N LYS A 59 -11.46 12.88 -4.76
CA LYS A 59 -10.95 14.27 -4.86
C LYS A 59 -12.02 15.23 -5.40
N GLU A 60 -12.86 14.75 -6.32
CA GLU A 60 -13.84 15.56 -7.05
C GLU A 60 -15.16 15.80 -6.30
N GLY A 61 -15.51 14.95 -5.34
CA GLY A 61 -16.73 15.06 -4.57
C GLY A 61 -16.50 14.82 -3.08
N GLU A 62 -17.50 15.17 -2.27
CA GLU A 62 -17.52 14.99 -0.81
C GLU A 62 -18.93 14.65 -0.33
N ASN A 63 -19.03 14.11 0.88
CA ASN A 63 -20.31 13.82 1.54
C ASN A 63 -21.22 12.88 0.74
N PHE A 64 -20.66 11.77 0.26
CA PHE A 64 -21.42 10.83 -0.56
C PHE A 64 -22.54 10.16 0.25
N ASP A 65 -23.77 10.17 -0.25
CA ASP A 65 -24.92 9.50 0.39
C ASP A 65 -24.86 7.97 0.32
N SER A 66 -23.85 7.42 -0.37
CA SER A 66 -23.63 5.98 -0.52
C SER A 66 -22.42 5.45 0.24
N ILE A 67 -21.66 6.32 0.93
CA ILE A 67 -20.45 5.95 1.67
C ILE A 67 -20.60 6.41 3.12
N HIS A 68 -20.22 5.56 4.07
CA HIS A 68 -20.16 5.95 5.48
C HIS A 68 -19.15 7.09 5.67
N PRO A 69 -19.47 8.22 6.34
CA PRO A 69 -18.59 9.39 6.39
C PRO A 69 -17.23 9.10 7.04
N SER A 70 -17.19 8.23 8.05
CA SER A 70 -15.92 7.75 8.63
C SER A 70 -15.07 6.97 7.63
N LEU A 71 -15.71 6.13 6.80
CA LEU A 71 -15.02 5.36 5.77
C LEU A 71 -14.52 6.28 4.63
N GLU A 72 -15.30 7.31 4.29
CA GLU A 72 -14.89 8.33 3.32
C GLU A 72 -13.64 9.08 3.80
N ARG A 73 -13.61 9.51 5.08
CA ARG A 73 -12.41 10.12 5.69
C ARG A 73 -11.20 9.18 5.61
N GLN A 74 -11.37 7.91 5.98
CA GLN A 74 -10.30 6.91 5.90
C GLN A 74 -9.85 6.65 4.45
N ALA A 75 -10.78 6.66 3.51
CA ALA A 75 -10.46 6.55 2.09
C ALA A 75 -9.55 7.72 1.68
N ARG A 76 -9.90 8.96 2.05
CA ARG A 76 -9.07 10.14 1.72
C ARG A 76 -7.65 10.02 2.28
N LEU A 77 -7.49 9.61 3.52
CA LEU A 77 -6.18 9.34 4.13
C LEU A 77 -5.40 8.29 3.32
N THR A 78 -6.04 7.18 2.98
CA THR A 78 -5.39 6.10 2.20
C THR A 78 -5.21 6.41 0.70
N THR A 79 -5.61 7.58 0.19
CA THR A 79 -5.28 8.06 -1.18
C THR A 79 -4.00 8.87 -1.23
N GLN A 80 -3.44 9.28 -0.09
CA GLN A 80 -2.17 10.00 -0.10
C GLN A 80 -1.04 9.01 -0.34
N PHE A 81 -0.02 9.47 -1.06
CA PHE A 81 1.13 8.67 -1.43
C PHE A 81 2.36 9.56 -1.55
N GLY A 82 3.54 8.97 -1.50
CA GLY A 82 4.80 9.69 -1.62
C GLY A 82 5.92 9.07 -0.78
N LEU A 83 7.07 9.74 -0.83
CA LEU A 83 8.23 9.49 -0.01
C LEU A 83 8.23 10.45 1.19
N TYR A 84 8.41 9.89 2.38
CA TYR A 84 8.36 10.60 3.65
C TYR A 84 9.63 10.36 4.46
N GLU A 85 10.13 11.40 5.11
CA GLU A 85 11.09 11.30 6.20
C GLU A 85 10.34 11.14 7.53
N VAL A 86 10.47 9.98 8.17
CA VAL A 86 9.87 9.72 9.48
C VAL A 86 10.73 10.37 10.58
N MET A 87 12.03 10.17 10.46
CA MET A 87 13.08 10.81 11.26
C MET A 87 14.40 10.73 10.48
N GLU A 88 15.44 11.42 10.98
CA GLU A 88 16.75 11.44 10.34
C GLU A 88 17.25 10.02 10.02
N GLY A 89 17.48 9.77 8.73
CA GLY A 89 17.96 8.48 8.22
C GLY A 89 16.90 7.36 8.13
N ILE A 90 15.62 7.62 8.43
CA ILE A 90 14.53 6.65 8.29
C ILE A 90 13.43 7.24 7.40
N TYR A 91 13.19 6.56 6.28
CA TYR A 91 12.27 7.00 5.25
C TYR A 91 11.21 5.93 5.00
N GLN A 92 10.01 6.35 4.62
CA GLN A 92 8.94 5.45 4.20
C GLN A 92 8.37 5.91 2.87
N VAL A 93 8.05 4.95 2.01
CA VAL A 93 7.22 5.22 0.83
C VAL A 93 5.82 4.72 1.14
N SER A 94 4.81 5.56 0.94
CA SER A 94 3.42 5.18 1.20
C SER A 94 2.57 5.28 -0.05
N GLY A 95 1.55 4.42 -0.13
CA GLY A 95 0.54 4.44 -1.19
C GLY A 95 0.97 3.82 -2.52
N TYR A 96 2.18 3.23 -2.60
CA TYR A 96 2.70 2.51 -3.79
C TYR A 96 2.25 1.04 -3.86
N ASP A 97 1.78 0.48 -2.74
CA ASP A 97 1.24 -0.86 -2.64
C ASP A 97 0.32 -0.95 -1.40
N LEU A 98 -0.01 -2.17 -0.98
CA LEU A 98 -0.76 -2.50 0.24
C LEU A 98 -0.01 -2.18 1.53
N SER A 99 1.31 -2.21 1.50
CA SER A 99 2.20 -1.98 2.63
C SER A 99 3.09 -0.77 2.34
N ASN A 100 3.80 -0.31 3.38
CA ASN A 100 4.76 0.79 3.28
C ASN A 100 6.16 0.23 3.55
N PRO A 101 7.08 0.19 2.57
CA PRO A 101 8.45 -0.22 2.84
C PRO A 101 9.13 0.91 3.61
N THR A 102 9.96 0.53 4.58
CA THR A 102 10.77 1.47 5.36
C THR A 102 12.23 1.31 4.97
N LEU A 103 12.87 2.40 4.56
CA LEU A 103 14.29 2.41 4.23
C LEU A 103 15.09 3.10 5.34
N ILE A 104 16.08 2.40 5.85
CA ILE A 104 16.95 2.86 6.92
C ILE A 104 18.33 3.11 6.33
N GLN A 105 18.78 4.36 6.41
CA GLN A 105 20.08 4.78 5.92
C GLN A 105 21.18 4.27 6.83
N THR A 106 22.22 3.69 6.23
CA THR A 106 23.47 3.35 6.91
C THR A 106 24.64 4.04 6.22
N ASP A 107 25.83 3.90 6.82
CA ASP A 107 27.07 4.37 6.21
C ASP A 107 27.43 3.63 4.91
N SER A 108 26.93 2.39 4.76
CA SER A 108 27.27 1.49 3.65
C SER A 108 26.15 1.30 2.63
N GLY A 109 24.91 1.68 2.93
CA GLY A 109 23.78 1.46 2.03
C GLY A 109 22.41 1.68 2.67
N TRP A 110 21.44 0.93 2.18
CA TRP A 110 20.07 0.87 2.69
C TRP A 110 19.80 -0.47 3.37
N ILE A 111 19.13 -0.43 4.51
CA ILE A 111 18.36 -1.57 5.01
C ILE A 111 16.92 -1.35 4.57
N ALA A 112 16.34 -2.31 3.86
CA ALA A 112 14.94 -2.30 3.48
C ALA A 112 14.12 -3.14 4.48
N TYR A 113 13.17 -2.53 5.16
CA TYR A 113 12.25 -3.20 6.07
C TYR A 113 10.89 -3.28 5.40
N ASP A 114 10.49 -4.50 5.08
CA ASP A 114 9.41 -4.87 4.16
C ASP A 114 9.60 -4.35 2.73
N VAL A 115 9.17 -5.14 1.74
CA VAL A 115 9.49 -4.91 0.32
C VAL A 115 8.31 -5.15 -0.59
N LEU A 116 7.12 -4.73 -0.14
CA LEU A 116 5.89 -4.67 -0.94
C LEU A 116 5.43 -6.03 -1.49
N LEU A 117 4.31 -6.03 -2.21
CA LEU A 117 3.71 -7.25 -2.74
C LEU A 117 4.35 -7.68 -4.05
N SER A 118 4.75 -6.73 -4.91
CA SER A 118 5.22 -7.02 -6.25
C SER A 118 6.58 -6.40 -6.54
N LYS A 119 7.26 -6.98 -7.53
CA LYS A 119 8.55 -6.49 -8.01
C LYS A 119 8.39 -5.08 -8.58
N GLU A 120 7.36 -4.85 -9.38
CA GLU A 120 7.09 -3.58 -10.06
C GLU A 120 6.84 -2.43 -9.07
N THR A 121 6.08 -2.68 -8.00
CA THR A 121 5.84 -1.65 -6.96
C THR A 121 7.10 -1.34 -6.17
N ALA A 122 7.94 -2.35 -5.90
CA ALA A 122 9.23 -2.19 -5.26
C ALA A 122 10.25 -1.45 -6.15
N GLU A 123 10.27 -1.72 -7.46
CA GLU A 123 11.10 -0.98 -8.42
C GLU A 123 10.71 0.51 -8.49
N ALA A 124 9.42 0.80 -8.63
CA ALA A 124 8.91 2.18 -8.66
C ALA A 124 9.19 2.93 -7.34
N THR A 125 9.10 2.23 -6.21
CA THR A 125 9.48 2.74 -4.89
C THR A 125 10.94 3.13 -4.84
N MET A 126 11.83 2.22 -5.26
CA MET A 126 13.28 2.47 -5.26
C MET A 126 13.67 3.54 -6.27
N GLU A 127 12.94 3.67 -7.38
CA GLU A 127 13.15 4.76 -8.33
C GLU A 127 12.91 6.14 -7.68
N LEU A 128 11.77 6.34 -7.01
CA LEU A 128 11.48 7.58 -6.27
C LEU A 128 12.56 7.86 -5.21
N VAL A 129 12.92 6.84 -4.43
CA VAL A 129 13.97 6.97 -3.39
C VAL A 129 15.30 7.37 -4.01
N ASN A 130 15.71 6.71 -5.09
CA ASN A 130 17.00 6.99 -5.72
C ASN A 130 17.04 8.38 -6.36
N GLN A 131 15.92 8.88 -6.89
CA GLN A 131 15.79 10.22 -7.44
C GLN A 131 15.97 11.30 -6.36
N GLU A 132 15.35 11.11 -5.19
CA GLU A 132 15.32 12.13 -4.13
C GLU A 132 16.49 12.03 -3.14
N LEU A 133 16.90 10.81 -2.77
CA LEU A 133 17.87 10.54 -1.70
C LEU A 133 19.21 9.99 -2.21
N GLY A 134 19.31 9.78 -3.53
CA GLY A 134 20.49 9.22 -4.19
C GLY A 134 20.57 7.70 -4.11
N LYS A 135 21.14 7.08 -5.14
CA LYS A 135 21.29 5.63 -5.23
C LYS A 135 22.30 5.09 -4.22
N ARG A 136 21.92 4.04 -3.50
CA ARG A 136 22.78 3.28 -2.58
C ARG A 136 22.52 1.77 -2.71
N PRO A 137 23.50 0.91 -2.41
CA PRO A 137 23.27 -0.53 -2.40
C PRO A 137 22.32 -0.93 -1.27
N ILE A 138 21.55 -1.99 -1.47
CA ILE A 138 20.85 -2.67 -0.37
C ILE A 138 21.88 -3.53 0.35
N VAL A 139 21.94 -3.45 1.68
CA VAL A 139 22.86 -4.24 2.52
C VAL A 139 22.13 -5.25 3.39
N ALA A 140 20.85 -5.01 3.68
CA ALA A 140 19.99 -5.99 4.33
C ALA A 140 18.52 -5.76 3.94
N VAL A 141 17.74 -6.84 3.97
CA VAL A 141 16.29 -6.82 3.89
C VAL A 141 15.72 -7.50 5.13
N ILE A 142 14.76 -6.84 5.78
CA ILE A 142 14.06 -7.36 6.94
C ILE A 142 12.61 -7.61 6.54
N TYR A 143 12.10 -8.82 6.74
CA TYR A 143 10.67 -9.11 6.66
C TYR A 143 10.07 -9.01 8.05
N SER A 144 9.06 -8.16 8.22
CA SER A 144 8.39 -8.00 9.52
C SER A 144 7.55 -9.23 9.89
N HIS A 145 6.90 -9.86 8.90
CA HIS A 145 6.08 -11.05 9.08
C HIS A 145 5.80 -11.77 7.75
N SER A 146 5.09 -12.90 7.82
CA SER A 146 4.93 -13.87 6.73
C SER A 146 3.80 -13.57 5.73
N HIS A 147 3.25 -12.36 5.67
CA HIS A 147 2.28 -11.99 4.63
C HIS A 147 2.99 -11.49 3.36
N ALA A 148 2.43 -11.83 2.20
CA ALA A 148 3.05 -11.61 0.90
C ALA A 148 3.34 -10.14 0.57
N ASP A 149 2.54 -9.20 1.10
CA ASP A 149 2.75 -7.76 0.93
C ASP A 149 3.99 -7.21 1.66
N HIS A 150 4.71 -8.05 2.40
CA HIS A 150 5.92 -7.64 3.14
C HIS A 150 7.20 -8.23 2.54
N PHE A 151 7.12 -9.24 1.67
CA PHE A 151 8.30 -9.89 1.07
C PHE A 151 8.21 -10.10 -0.45
N GLY A 152 7.03 -9.91 -1.07
CA GLY A 152 6.77 -10.30 -2.45
C GLY A 152 7.61 -9.54 -3.49
N GLY A 153 7.94 -8.28 -3.24
CA GLY A 153 8.75 -7.45 -4.13
C GLY A 153 10.26 -7.56 -3.95
N VAL A 154 10.77 -8.47 -3.10
CA VAL A 154 12.21 -8.54 -2.76
C VAL A 154 13.14 -8.65 -3.98
N ARG A 155 12.68 -9.30 -5.05
CA ARG A 155 13.45 -9.50 -6.28
C ARG A 155 13.68 -8.23 -7.11
N ALA A 156 13.06 -7.10 -6.74
CA ALA A 156 13.39 -5.79 -7.26
C ALA A 156 14.68 -5.22 -6.65
N LEU A 157 15.02 -5.65 -5.44
CA LEU A 157 16.09 -5.07 -4.63
C LEU A 157 17.34 -5.94 -4.62
N VAL A 158 17.18 -7.27 -4.68
CA VAL A 158 18.25 -8.25 -4.50
C VAL A 158 18.13 -9.41 -5.47
N ASP A 159 19.28 -9.96 -5.87
CA ASP A 159 19.40 -11.23 -6.60
C ASP A 159 20.05 -12.33 -5.74
N ASP A 160 19.97 -13.58 -6.20
CA ASP A 160 20.53 -14.71 -5.44
C ASP A 160 22.06 -14.62 -5.32
N ALA A 161 22.73 -14.00 -6.30
CA ALA A 161 24.20 -13.90 -6.29
C ALA A 161 24.69 -12.99 -5.16
N ALA A 162 24.03 -11.85 -4.93
CA ALA A 162 24.34 -10.94 -3.83
C ALA A 162 24.10 -11.57 -2.45
N ILE A 163 23.04 -12.39 -2.33
CA ILE A 163 22.75 -13.14 -1.10
C ILE A 163 23.80 -14.23 -0.87
N GLU A 164 24.12 -15.03 -1.89
CA GLU A 164 25.12 -16.12 -1.82
C GLU A 164 26.54 -15.58 -1.55
N ALA A 165 26.86 -14.41 -2.07
CA ALA A 165 28.13 -13.72 -1.82
C ALA A 165 28.21 -13.11 -0.40
N GLY A 166 27.10 -13.06 0.34
CA GLY A 166 27.01 -12.42 1.66
C GLY A 166 27.04 -10.89 1.60
N GLU A 167 26.73 -10.30 0.44
CA GLU A 167 26.64 -8.85 0.24
C GLU A 167 25.33 -8.29 0.79
N VAL A 168 24.28 -9.12 0.82
CA VAL A 168 22.96 -8.76 1.35
C VAL A 168 22.47 -9.80 2.35
N GLU A 169 22.11 -9.36 3.55
CA GLU A 169 21.50 -10.20 4.58
C GLU A 169 19.96 -10.17 4.49
N ILE A 170 19.32 -11.34 4.54
CA ILE A 170 17.85 -11.45 4.66
C ILE A 170 17.50 -11.88 6.08
N ILE A 171 16.79 -11.03 6.80
CA ILE A 171 16.42 -11.22 8.20
C ILE A 171 14.90 -11.40 8.29
N ALA A 172 14.46 -12.47 8.96
CA ALA A 172 13.04 -12.75 9.14
C ALA A 172 12.78 -13.39 10.52
N PRO A 173 11.54 -13.33 11.05
CA PRO A 173 11.16 -14.01 12.27
C PRO A 173 11.36 -15.53 12.18
N GLU A 174 11.56 -16.16 13.33
CA GLU A 174 11.52 -17.63 13.43
C GLU A 174 10.18 -18.16 12.90
N GLY A 175 10.21 -19.26 12.14
CA GLY A 175 9.02 -19.86 11.54
C GLY A 175 8.48 -19.15 10.28
N PHE A 176 9.14 -18.08 9.80
CA PHE A 176 8.68 -17.32 8.63
C PHE A 176 8.35 -18.19 7.41
N ILE A 177 9.26 -19.10 7.03
CA ILE A 177 9.07 -19.97 5.85
C ILE A 177 7.88 -20.92 6.03
N GLU A 178 7.72 -21.50 7.22
CA GLU A 178 6.60 -22.40 7.51
C GLU A 178 5.26 -21.66 7.39
N HIS A 179 5.16 -20.47 7.98
CA HIS A 179 3.94 -19.69 7.98
C HIS A 179 3.62 -19.10 6.60
N ALA A 180 4.62 -18.58 5.88
CA ALA A 180 4.44 -18.05 4.53
C ALA A 180 3.93 -19.10 3.55
N VAL A 181 4.38 -20.36 3.69
CA VAL A 181 3.91 -21.48 2.85
C VAL A 181 2.54 -21.97 3.32
N SER A 182 2.36 -22.18 4.63
CA SER A 182 1.14 -22.78 5.17
C SER A 182 -0.11 -21.96 4.89
N GLU A 183 -0.02 -20.63 5.02
CA GLU A 183 -1.12 -19.70 4.81
C GLU A 183 -1.63 -19.72 3.38
N ASN A 184 -0.72 -19.80 2.41
CA ASN A 184 -1.06 -19.67 1.00
C ASN A 184 -1.44 -21.00 0.33
N VAL A 185 -1.03 -22.14 0.89
CA VAL A 185 -1.17 -23.44 0.22
C VAL A 185 -2.35 -24.26 0.76
N TYR A 186 -2.45 -24.49 2.08
CA TYR A 186 -3.40 -25.48 2.61
C TYR A 186 -4.87 -25.08 2.47
N ALA A 187 -5.19 -23.79 2.61
CA ALA A 187 -6.54 -23.25 2.47
C ALA A 187 -6.67 -22.28 1.28
N GLY A 188 -5.68 -22.26 0.37
CA GLY A 188 -5.48 -21.21 -0.62
C GLY A 188 -6.71 -20.94 -1.49
N ASN A 189 -7.39 -21.98 -1.98
CA ASN A 189 -8.59 -21.79 -2.82
C ASN A 189 -9.76 -21.12 -2.06
N ALA A 190 -10.05 -21.58 -0.84
CA ALA A 190 -11.13 -21.02 -0.04
C ALA A 190 -10.81 -19.59 0.42
N MET A 191 -9.57 -19.34 0.85
CA MET A 191 -9.10 -18.00 1.23
C MET A 191 -9.14 -17.04 0.04
N THR A 192 -8.62 -17.45 -1.11
CA THR A 192 -8.64 -16.63 -2.34
C THR A 192 -10.06 -16.30 -2.76
N ARG A 193 -10.99 -17.27 -2.72
CA ARG A 193 -12.38 -16.98 -3.10
C ARG A 193 -13.04 -15.97 -2.16
N ARG A 194 -12.78 -16.07 -0.85
CA ARG A 194 -13.32 -15.15 0.16
C ARG A 194 -12.65 -13.78 0.12
N ARG A 195 -11.36 -13.71 -0.22
CA ARG A 195 -10.61 -12.47 -0.45
C ARG A 195 -11.33 -11.56 -1.44
N PHE A 196 -11.90 -12.08 -2.53
CA PHE A 196 -12.65 -11.27 -3.49
C PHE A 196 -13.82 -10.50 -2.89
N TYR A 197 -14.46 -11.02 -1.85
CA TYR A 197 -15.53 -10.32 -1.13
C TYR A 197 -14.97 -9.34 -0.12
N GLN A 198 -14.00 -9.76 0.69
CA GLN A 198 -13.38 -8.90 1.72
C GLN A 198 -12.75 -7.64 1.13
N TYR A 199 -12.08 -7.81 0.00
CA TYR A 199 -11.37 -6.75 -0.71
C TYR A 199 -12.21 -6.15 -1.85
N ALA A 200 -13.39 -6.70 -2.14
CA ALA A 200 -14.24 -6.20 -3.21
C ALA A 200 -13.47 -6.02 -4.54
N SER A 201 -12.48 -6.88 -4.83
CA SER A 201 -11.53 -6.73 -5.94
C SER A 201 -12.18 -6.83 -7.33
N LEU A 202 -13.47 -7.17 -7.39
CA LEU A 202 -14.26 -7.25 -8.62
C LEU A 202 -15.22 -6.05 -8.79
N LEU A 203 -15.31 -5.16 -7.80
CA LEU A 203 -16.15 -3.97 -7.88
C LEU A 203 -15.36 -2.80 -8.48
N PRO A 204 -15.98 -1.99 -9.35
CA PRO A 204 -15.36 -0.77 -9.85
C PRO A 204 -15.15 0.23 -8.70
N ALA A 205 -14.07 0.99 -8.78
CA ALA A 205 -13.86 2.11 -7.87
C ALA A 205 -14.88 3.20 -8.17
N SER A 206 -15.76 3.51 -7.22
CA SER A 206 -16.81 4.53 -7.36
C SER A 206 -17.51 4.80 -6.02
N PRO A 207 -18.31 5.88 -5.92
CA PRO A 207 -19.17 6.12 -4.76
C PRO A 207 -20.14 4.98 -4.43
N PHE A 208 -20.49 4.14 -5.40
CA PHE A 208 -21.44 3.03 -5.26
C PHE A 208 -20.77 1.65 -5.32
N GLY A 209 -19.44 1.58 -5.24
CA GLY A 209 -18.64 0.38 -5.43
C GLY A 209 -17.49 0.27 -4.44
N TYR A 210 -16.29 -0.04 -4.95
CA TYR A 210 -15.09 -0.12 -4.11
C TYR A 210 -14.57 1.28 -3.76
N VAL A 211 -14.35 1.54 -2.47
CA VAL A 211 -13.89 2.85 -1.97
C VAL A 211 -12.49 2.73 -1.39
N THR A 212 -12.31 1.80 -0.45
CA THR A 212 -11.04 1.53 0.25
C THR A 212 -11.11 0.17 0.95
N LYS A 213 -9.97 -0.40 1.34
CA LYS A 213 -9.87 -1.54 2.28
C LYS A 213 -9.43 -1.10 3.68
N ALA A 214 -9.64 0.17 4.02
CA ALA A 214 -9.32 0.84 5.28
C ALA A 214 -7.81 1.00 5.59
N SER A 215 -7.02 -0.07 5.53
CA SER A 215 -5.57 0.01 5.82
C SER A 215 -4.73 0.46 4.63
N ALA A 216 -5.22 0.22 3.40
CA ALA A 216 -4.59 0.61 2.15
C ALA A 216 -5.63 0.59 1.02
N ARG A 217 -5.14 0.61 -0.24
CA ARG A 217 -5.96 0.39 -1.45
C ARG A 217 -5.68 -0.98 -2.04
N LEU A 218 -6.27 -1.30 -3.19
CA LEU A 218 -6.01 -2.56 -3.88
C LEU A 218 -5.51 -2.26 -5.28
N PRO A 219 -4.70 -3.17 -5.85
CA PRO A 219 -4.35 -3.08 -7.25
C PRO A 219 -5.64 -3.08 -8.11
N PRO A 220 -5.60 -2.54 -9.33
CA PRO A 220 -6.69 -2.73 -10.28
C PRO A 220 -6.93 -4.22 -10.52
N ALA A 221 -8.18 -4.57 -10.88
CA ALA A 221 -8.48 -5.93 -11.24
C ALA A 221 -7.61 -6.32 -12.44
N ALA A 222 -6.87 -7.43 -12.32
CA ALA A 222 -6.07 -7.92 -13.44
C ALA A 222 -6.96 -8.02 -14.69
N PRO A 223 -6.46 -7.60 -15.88
CA PRO A 223 -7.21 -7.77 -17.10
C PRO A 223 -7.61 -9.25 -17.22
N ARG A 224 -8.89 -9.49 -17.53
CA ARG A 224 -9.35 -10.84 -17.82
C ARG A 224 -8.61 -11.30 -19.08
N ALA A 225 -7.74 -12.30 -18.94
CA ALA A 225 -7.22 -13.07 -20.07
C ALA A 225 -8.37 -13.77 -20.83
#